data_AF-A0A7W0Z167-F1
#
_entry.id   AF-A0A7W0Z167-F1
#
_cell.length_a   1.000
_cell.length_b   1.000
_cell.length_c   1.000
_cell.angle_alpha   90.00
_cell.angle_beta   90.00
_cell.angle_gamma   90.00
#
_symmetry.space_group_name_H-M   'P 1'
#
loop_
_entity.id
_entity.type
_entity.pdbx_description
1 polymer ?
#
loop_
_entity_poly.entity_id
_entity_poly.type
_entity_poly.pdbx_seq_one_letter_code
_entity_poly.pdbx_strand_id
1 'polypeptide(L)'
;IFRNNATKKGLVPVVVAPAVGEALLQAVEADPSLVIKVDIDARTVAAPAIGIEESFPLDDFTRYRLLEGLDDIGLTLRHQDAIAAYEARRPAWMPTVTASTTTTTT
;
A
#
# COMPACT_ATOMS: atom_id res chain seq x y z
N ILE A 1 8.59 -10.81 -4.56
CA ILE A 1 7.65 -10.23 -5.57
C ILE A 1 6.30 -9.91 -4.94
N PHE A 2 5.56 -10.89 -4.38
CA PHE A 2 4.23 -10.67 -3.79
C PHE A 2 4.18 -9.53 -2.76
N ARG A 3 5.07 -9.54 -1.75
CA ARG A 3 5.15 -8.49 -0.71
C ARG A 3 5.21 -7.07 -1.28
N ASN A 4 6.00 -6.87 -2.33
CA ASN A 4 6.20 -5.55 -2.95
C ASN A 4 4.99 -5.11 -3.79
N ASN A 5 4.26 -6.05 -4.40
CA ASN A 5 3.05 -5.73 -5.16
C ASN A 5 1.82 -5.54 -4.25
N ALA A 6 1.76 -6.26 -3.12
CA ALA A 6 0.68 -6.16 -2.15
C ALA A 6 0.56 -4.74 -1.59
N THR A 7 1.68 -4.18 -1.14
CA THR A 7 1.73 -2.84 -0.52
C THR A 7 1.33 -1.74 -1.48
N LYS A 8 1.66 -1.87 -2.76
CA LYS A 8 1.23 -0.95 -3.83
C LYS A 8 -0.28 -0.99 -4.11
N LYS A 9 -0.98 -2.04 -3.68
CA LYS A 9 -2.43 -2.23 -3.85
C LYS A 9 -3.21 -2.09 -2.55
N GLY A 10 -2.60 -1.53 -1.50
CA GLY A 10 -3.24 -1.36 -0.19
C GLY A 10 -3.39 -2.64 0.62
N LEU A 11 -2.73 -3.74 0.22
CA LEU A 11 -2.69 -4.98 0.98
C LEU A 11 -1.45 -5.02 1.88
N VAL A 12 -1.65 -5.31 3.17
CA VAL A 12 -0.56 -5.36 4.16
C VAL A 12 -0.15 -6.81 4.43
N PRO A 13 1.04 -7.25 4.00
CA PRO A 13 1.55 -8.57 4.33
C PRO A 13 2.17 -8.57 5.73
N VAL A 14 1.36 -8.89 6.73
CA VAL A 14 1.80 -9.05 8.12
C VAL A 14 2.69 -10.30 8.24
N VAL A 15 3.90 -10.15 8.77
CA VAL A 15 4.85 -11.24 8.99
C VAL A 15 4.93 -11.51 10.49
N VAL A 16 4.56 -12.72 10.91
CA VAL A 16 4.60 -13.18 12.31
C VAL A 16 5.51 -14.38 12.46
N ALA A 17 5.89 -14.68 13.70
CA ALA A 17 6.52 -15.95 14.05
C ALA A 17 5.64 -17.14 13.59
N PRO A 18 6.24 -18.26 13.13
CA PRO A 18 5.47 -19.43 12.68
C PRO A 18 4.48 -19.96 13.72
N ALA A 19 4.88 -19.99 15.00
CA ALA A 19 4.01 -20.43 16.09
C ALA A 19 2.78 -19.54 16.29
N VAL A 20 2.94 -18.22 16.10
CA VAL A 20 1.82 -17.27 16.17
C VAL A 20 0.91 -17.43 14.94
N GLY A 21 1.48 -17.62 13.76
CA GLY A 21 0.70 -17.91 12.55
C GLY A 21 -0.14 -19.19 12.68
N GLU A 22 0.44 -20.25 13.24
CA GLU A 22 -0.27 -21.52 13.50
C GLU A 22 -1.37 -21.34 14.56
N ALA A 23 -1.08 -20.64 15.66
CA ALA A 23 -2.08 -20.36 16.69
C ALA A 23 -3.26 -19.53 16.16
N LEU A 24 -2.99 -18.51 15.32
CA LEU A 24 -4.03 -17.72 14.67
C LEU A 24 -4.88 -18.59 13.72
N LEU A 25 -4.24 -19.47 12.95
CA LEU A 25 -4.96 -20.37 12.03
C LEU A 25 -5.89 -21.32 12.80
N GLN A 26 -5.38 -21.99 13.83
CA GLN A 26 -6.18 -22.88 14.68
C GLN A 26 -7.33 -22.15 15.37
N ALA A 27 -7.09 -20.91 15.82
CA ALA A 27 -8.12 -20.12 16.48
C ALA A 27 -9.24 -19.69 15.51
N VAL A 28 -8.91 -19.34 14.26
CA VAL A 28 -9.92 -19.03 13.22
C VAL A 28 -10.70 -20.27 12.80
N GLU A 29 -10.05 -21.45 12.76
CA GLU A 29 -10.74 -22.71 12.48
C GLU A 29 -11.73 -23.09 13.59
N ALA A 30 -11.36 -22.85 14.85
CA ALA A 30 -12.22 -23.09 16.01
C ALA A 30 -13.35 -22.05 16.14
N ASP A 31 -13.05 -20.78 15.86
CA ASP A 31 -14.00 -19.68 15.88
C ASP A 31 -13.83 -18.78 14.64
N PRO A 32 -14.63 -18.98 13.58
CA PRO A 32 -14.60 -18.14 12.38
C PRO A 32 -14.97 -16.68 12.61
N SER A 33 -15.53 -16.33 13.79
CA SER A 33 -15.86 -14.96 14.17
C SER A 33 -14.71 -14.23 14.88
N LEU A 34 -13.56 -14.90 15.06
CA LEU A 34 -12.38 -14.34 15.69
C LEU A 34 -11.96 -13.03 15.02
N VAL A 35 -11.86 -11.97 15.83
CA VAL A 35 -11.37 -10.67 15.38
C VAL A 35 -9.85 -10.61 15.50
N ILE A 36 -9.19 -10.49 14.34
CA ILE A 36 -7.77 -10.18 14.26
C ILE A 36 -7.63 -8.70 13.90
N LYS A 37 -7.00 -7.93 14.79
CA LYS A 37 -6.70 -6.51 14.60
C LYS A 37 -5.29 -6.36 14.05
N VAL A 38 -5.15 -5.59 12.98
CA VAL A 38 -3.84 -5.18 12.45
C VAL A 38 -3.74 -3.66 12.57
N ASP A 39 -2.74 -3.20 13.32
CA ASP A 39 -2.44 -1.79 13.51
C ASP A 39 -1.18 -1.41 12.72
N ILE A 40 -1.36 -0.58 11.71
CA ILE A 40 -0.28 -0.14 10.82
C ILE A 40 0.58 0.95 11.47
N ASP A 41 -0.03 1.76 12.33
CA ASP A 41 0.66 2.85 13.02
C ASP A 41 1.61 2.28 14.07
N ALA A 42 1.09 1.38 14.92
CA ALA A 42 1.85 0.67 15.94
C ALA A 42 2.70 -0.50 15.40
N ARG A 43 2.43 -0.96 14.17
CA ARG A 43 3.05 -2.15 13.55
C ARG A 43 2.81 -3.42 14.35
N THR A 44 1.57 -3.59 14.83
CA THR A 44 1.17 -4.74 15.64
C THR A 44 0.03 -5.52 15.00
N VAL A 45 0.02 -6.82 15.27
CA VAL A 45 -1.11 -7.70 15.02
C VAL A 45 -1.56 -8.27 16.36
N ALA A 46 -2.87 -8.25 16.61
CA ALA A 46 -3.44 -8.68 17.86
C ALA A 46 -4.71 -9.50 17.64
N ALA A 47 -4.87 -10.56 18.42
CA ALA A 47 -6.12 -11.32 18.56
C ALA A 47 -6.45 -11.42 20.06
N PRO A 48 -7.13 -10.41 20.63
CA PRO A 48 -7.33 -10.30 22.08
C PRO A 48 -8.04 -11.49 22.70
N ALA A 49 -8.96 -12.13 21.97
CA ALA A 49 -9.73 -13.29 22.44
C ALA A 49 -8.85 -14.51 22.77
N ILE A 50 -7.65 -14.61 22.16
CA ILE A 50 -6.68 -15.69 22.39
C ILE A 50 -5.37 -15.18 23.00
N GLY A 51 -5.32 -13.91 23.43
CA GLY A 51 -4.16 -13.31 24.10
C GLY A 51 -2.92 -13.13 23.23
N ILE A 52 -3.08 -13.04 21.90
CA ILE A 52 -1.95 -12.82 20.99
C ILE A 52 -1.80 -11.32 20.72
N GLU A 53 -0.57 -10.83 20.87
CA GLU A 53 -0.13 -9.51 20.39
C GLU A 53 1.34 -9.62 19.97
N GLU A 54 1.64 -9.29 18.71
CA GLU A 54 2.99 -9.37 18.14
C GLU A 54 3.28 -8.15 17.25
N SER A 55 4.49 -7.60 17.34
CA SER A 55 4.96 -6.60 16.39
C SER A 55 5.46 -7.27 15.11
N PHE A 56 5.12 -6.73 13.94
CA PHE A 56 5.61 -7.24 12.66
C PHE A 56 6.51 -6.23 11.95
N PRO A 57 7.48 -6.69 11.13
CA PRO A 57 8.34 -5.80 10.36
C PRO A 57 7.54 -5.08 9.27
N LEU A 58 7.60 -3.75 9.29
CA LEU A 58 7.06 -2.87 8.25
C LEU A 58 8.00 -1.68 8.08
N ASP A 59 8.48 -1.44 6.86
CA ASP A 59 9.35 -0.30 6.59
C ASP A 59 8.56 1.02 6.63
N ASP A 60 9.22 2.10 7.02
CA ASP A 60 8.57 3.39 7.26
C ASP A 60 7.92 3.98 6.02
N PHE A 61 8.48 3.72 4.83
CA PHE A 61 7.93 4.22 3.57
C PHE A 61 6.64 3.49 3.21
N THR A 62 6.60 2.16 3.34
CA THR A 62 5.37 1.38 3.19
C THR A 62 4.32 1.78 4.21
N ARG A 63 4.71 1.94 5.49
CA ARG A 63 3.80 2.40 6.55
C ARG A 63 3.19 3.75 6.22
N TYR A 64 4.01 4.72 5.84
CA TYR A 64 3.57 6.04 5.43
C TYR A 64 2.57 5.97 4.26
N ARG A 65 2.87 5.18 3.23
CA ARG A 65 1.98 5.01 2.08
C ARG A 65 0.62 4.42 2.47
N LEU A 66 0.61 3.42 3.33
CA LEU A 66 -0.62 2.78 3.80
C LEU A 66 -1.46 3.72 4.67
N LEU A 67 -0.83 4.48 5.57
CA LEU A 67 -1.53 5.45 6.43
C LEU A 67 -2.12 6.62 5.64
N GLU A 68 -1.41 7.09 4.62
CA GLU A 68 -1.83 8.23 3.79
C GLU A 68 -2.72 7.80 2.60
N GLY A 69 -2.99 6.50 2.43
CA GLY A 69 -3.73 5.95 1.29
C GLY A 69 -3.04 6.18 -0.07
N LEU A 70 -1.71 6.33 -0.07
CA LEU A 70 -0.94 6.68 -1.26
C LEU A 70 -0.53 5.45 -2.08
N ASP A 71 -1.02 5.41 -3.32
CA ASP A 71 -0.46 4.54 -4.36
C ASP A 71 0.69 5.25 -5.12
N ASP A 72 1.29 4.55 -6.10
CA ASP A 72 2.41 5.09 -6.89
C ASP A 72 1.98 6.37 -7.68
N ILE A 73 0.69 6.50 -8.01
CA ILE A 73 0.11 7.64 -8.71
C ILE A 73 -0.05 8.83 -7.76
N GLY A 74 -0.59 8.62 -6.56
CA GLY A 74 -0.73 9.64 -5.52
C GLY A 74 0.61 10.23 -5.09
N LEU A 75 1.67 9.41 -5.04
CA LEU A 75 3.05 9.89 -4.83
C LEU A 75 3.53 10.80 -5.97
N THR A 76 3.24 10.44 -7.22
CA THR A 76 3.62 11.24 -8.39
C THR A 76 2.82 12.54 -8.47
N LEU A 77 1.52 12.50 -8.16
CA LEU A 77 0.64 13.67 -8.16
C LEU A 77 1.03 14.72 -7.11
N ARG A 78 1.73 14.35 -6.02
CA ARG A 78 2.29 15.34 -5.09
C ARG A 78 3.39 16.21 -5.73
N HIS A 79 3.96 15.78 -6.84
CA HIS A 79 4.92 16.56 -7.62
C HIS A 79 4.26 17.29 -8.80
N GLN A 80 2.93 17.36 -8.87
CA GLN A 80 2.20 17.97 -9.98
C GLN A 80 2.65 19.42 -10.27
N ASP A 81 2.89 20.23 -9.24
CA ASP A 81 3.39 21.60 -9.43
C ASP A 81 4.82 21.64 -9.97
N ALA A 82 5.68 20.71 -9.54
CA ALA A 82 7.05 20.59 -10.04
C ALA A 82 7.07 20.07 -11.50
N ILE A 83 6.18 19.14 -11.83
CA ILE A 83 5.96 18.64 -13.19
C ILE A 83 5.48 19.78 -14.08
N ALA A 84 4.45 20.52 -13.67
CA ALA A 84 3.92 21.67 -14.42
C ALA A 84 4.99 22.76 -14.61
N ALA A 85 5.79 23.04 -13.58
CA ALA A 85 6.85 24.04 -13.66
C ALA A 85 8.02 23.60 -14.56
N TYR A 86 8.30 22.30 -14.67
CA TYR A 86 9.25 21.75 -15.62
C TYR A 86 8.70 21.79 -17.05
N GLU A 87 7.44 21.37 -17.26
CA GLU A 87 6.77 21.41 -18.56
C GLU A 87 6.70 22.84 -19.13
N ALA A 88 6.42 23.84 -18.28
CA ALA A 88 6.42 25.25 -18.69
C ALA A 88 7.78 25.76 -19.15
N ARG A 89 8.88 25.14 -18.70
CA ARG A 89 10.27 25.51 -19.05
C ARG A 89 10.91 24.52 -20.03
N ARG A 90 10.13 23.57 -20.54
CA ARG A 90 10.61 22.50 -21.39
C ARG A 90 11.04 23.05 -22.76
N PRO A 91 12.28 22.81 -23.21
CA PRO A 91 12.74 23.28 -24.51
C PRO A 91 11.96 22.67 -25.68
N ALA A 92 11.66 23.46 -26.70
CA ALA A 92 10.85 23.05 -27.85
C ALA A 92 11.46 21.94 -28.72
N TRP A 93 12.78 21.69 -28.59
CA TRP A 93 13.48 20.63 -29.33
C TRP A 93 13.30 19.24 -28.73
N MET A 94 12.68 19.12 -27.54
CA MET A 94 12.50 17.86 -26.85
C MET A 94 11.30 17.07 -27.41
N PRO A 95 11.41 15.73 -27.63
CA PRO A 95 10.37 14.95 -28.31
C PRO A 95 9.01 15.01 -27.61
N THR A 96 7.94 15.41 -28.32
CA THR A 96 6.60 15.55 -27.73
C THR A 96 5.70 14.40 -28.20
N VAL A 97 4.92 13.81 -27.30
CA VAL A 97 3.87 12.86 -27.68
C VAL A 97 2.64 13.69 -28.04
N THR A 98 2.26 13.71 -29.31
CA THR A 98 1.00 14.33 -29.74
C THR A 98 -0.17 13.50 -29.23
N ALA A 99 -1.08 14.12 -28.47
CA ALA A 99 -2.33 13.46 -28.10
C ALA A 99 -3.09 13.12 -29.39
N SER A 100 -3.40 11.85 -29.60
CA SER A 100 -4.26 11.41 -30.68
C SER A 100 -5.69 11.90 -30.41
N THR A 101 -6.09 12.98 -31.08
CA THR A 101 -7.48 13.44 -31.10
C THR A 101 -8.31 12.40 -31.85
N THR A 102 -9.04 11.56 -31.12
CA THR A 102 -10.13 10.76 -31.71
C THR A 102 -11.26 11.72 -32.05
N THR A 103 -11.30 12.21 -33.28
CA THR A 103 -12.48 12.89 -33.83
C THR A 103 -13.56 11.84 -34.02
N THR A 104 -14.52 11.78 -33.09
CA THR A 104 -15.79 11.08 -33.28
C THR A 104 -16.63 11.89 -34.26
N THR A 105 -16.66 11.46 -35.53
CA THR A 105 -17.59 11.97 -36.54
C THR A 105 -18.92 11.24 -36.40
N THR A 106 -20.00 12.02 -36.28
CA THR A 106 -21.41 11.61 -36.26
C THR A 106 -21.86 11.00 -37.58
#